data_AF-A0AAV1ZYX8-F1
#
_entry.id   AF-A0AAV1ZYX8-F1
#
_cell.length_a   1.000
_cell.length_b   1.000
_cell.length_c   1.000
_cell.angle_alpha   90.00
_cell.angle_beta   90.00
_cell.angle_gamma   90.00
#
_symmetry.space_group_name_H-M   'P 1'
#
loop_
_entity.id
_entity.type
_entity.pdbx_description
1 polymer ?
#
loop_
_entity_poly.entity_id
_entity_poly.type
_entity_poly.pdbx_seq_one_letter_code
_entity_poly.pdbx_strand_id
1 'polypeptide(L)'
;MVDLYGKVSEESCVQPFTAVALQECERMNILIQEVRTSLKDIERGLKGELPWNEEMDELGEAMASDAVPQLWSSKAYPSLLPLGSWFSDLLHRHRALHQWVAADFTLPAAVWLGGLFSPQSFLTAVIQTSGRKHDLPLDKLSIHCEVTKKMPDEFILTPREGANICGLYMEGGRWDFAAGCIMDPLLKDLHPPMPVICLKSVLSDKVDVRNSYSCPVYRTRQRGSTFVWEFPLKTNEPPEKWIIAGTALLLQV
;
A
#
# COMPACT_ATOMS: atom_id res chain seq x y z
N MET A 1 1.33 2.97 25.52
CA MET A 1 1.27 3.95 24.41
C MET A 1 2.57 4.72 24.48
N VAL A 2 3.57 4.36 23.65
CA VAL A 2 4.80 5.16 23.56
C VAL A 2 4.37 6.48 22.90
N ASP A 3 4.73 7.60 23.51
CA ASP A 3 4.37 8.94 23.04
C ASP A 3 5.09 9.23 21.71
N LEU A 4 4.50 8.76 20.61
CA LEU A 4 5.00 8.96 19.25
C LEU A 4 4.87 10.43 18.83
N TYR A 5 3.96 11.17 19.47
CA TYR A 5 3.78 12.61 19.24
C TYR A 5 4.89 13.42 19.91
N GLY A 6 5.39 13.00 21.08
CA GLY A 6 6.53 13.62 21.75
C GLY A 6 7.87 13.55 20.99
N LYS A 7 7.98 12.72 19.94
CA LYS A 7 9.14 12.70 19.02
C LYS A 7 9.04 13.74 17.89
N VAL A 8 7.85 14.29 17.65
CA VAL A 8 7.67 15.38 16.69
C VAL A 8 7.84 16.67 17.49
N SER A 9 8.98 17.35 17.33
CA SER A 9 9.24 18.62 18.00
C SER A 9 8.03 19.56 17.86
N GLU A 10 7.50 20.03 18.99
CA GLU A 10 6.51 21.11 19.04
C GLU A 10 7.03 22.31 18.25
N GLU A 11 6.16 22.93 17.45
CA GLU A 11 6.42 24.03 16.50
C GLU A 11 6.91 23.64 15.09
N SER A 12 6.03 23.00 14.30
CA SER A 12 5.86 23.24 12.85
C SER A 12 4.79 22.28 12.29
N CYS A 13 4.08 22.70 11.23
CA CYS A 13 3.08 21.87 10.56
C CYS A 13 3.63 20.46 10.30
N VAL A 14 3.04 19.42 10.91
CA VAL A 14 3.45 18.02 10.70
C VAL A 14 3.54 17.76 9.19
N GLN A 15 4.72 17.32 8.74
CA GLN A 15 4.95 17.04 7.33
C GLN A 15 3.97 15.95 6.86
N PRO A 16 3.40 16.04 5.64
CA PRO A 16 2.35 15.12 5.20
C PRO A 16 2.73 13.64 5.33
N PHE A 17 3.98 13.29 4.97
CA PHE A 17 4.49 11.93 5.10
C PHE A 17 4.65 11.46 6.55
N THR A 18 5.05 12.35 7.46
CA THR A 18 5.11 12.05 8.91
C THR A 18 3.71 11.79 9.46
N ALA A 19 2.72 12.59 9.07
CA ALA A 19 1.33 12.38 9.47
C ALA A 19 0.80 11.01 9.01
N VAL A 20 1.11 10.61 7.77
CA VAL A 20 0.78 9.27 7.26
C VAL A 20 1.46 8.19 8.11
N ALA A 21 2.77 8.27 8.31
CA ALA A 21 3.50 7.27 9.10
C ALA A 21 2.95 7.12 10.54
N LEU A 22 2.56 8.22 11.19
CA LEU A 22 1.93 8.19 12.51
C LEU A 22 0.57 7.49 12.51
N GLN A 23 -0.30 7.81 11.53
CA GLN A 23 -1.60 7.14 11.38
C GLN A 23 -1.45 5.64 11.11
N GLU A 24 -0.45 5.27 10.31
CA GLU A 24 -0.11 3.87 10.03
C GLU A 24 0.38 3.15 11.29
N CYS A 25 1.18 3.83 12.15
CA CYS A 25 1.62 3.29 13.44
C CYS A 25 0.45 3.05 14.39
N GLU A 26 -0.50 3.98 14.45
CA GLU A 26 -1.70 3.83 15.28
C GLU A 26 -2.50 2.59 14.87
N ARG A 27 -2.79 2.44 13.57
CA ARG A 27 -3.51 1.27 13.03
C ARG A 27 -2.76 -0.04 13.28
N MET A 28 -1.44 -0.04 13.05
CA MET A 28 -0.60 -1.21 13.30
C MET A 28 -0.63 -1.61 14.78
N ASN A 29 -0.54 -0.64 15.69
CA ASN A 29 -0.58 -0.90 17.14
C ASN A 29 -1.93 -1.47 17.57
N ILE A 30 -3.04 -0.95 17.05
CA ILE A 30 -4.39 -1.47 17.31
C ILE A 30 -4.49 -2.94 16.85
N LEU A 31 -4.08 -3.24 15.63
CA LEU A 31 -4.11 -4.61 15.09
C LEU A 31 -3.22 -5.57 15.90
N ILE A 32 -1.98 -5.18 16.20
CA ILE A 32 -1.05 -6.01 16.97
C ILE A 32 -1.55 -6.23 18.40
N GLN A 33 -2.14 -5.22 19.04
CA GLN A 33 -2.79 -5.39 20.34
C GLN A 33 -3.91 -6.40 20.25
N GLU A 34 -4.76 -6.32 19.22
CA GLU A 34 -5.87 -7.25 19.06
C GLU A 34 -5.39 -8.69 18.92
N VAL A 35 -4.43 -8.92 18.02
CA VAL A 35 -3.84 -10.25 17.80
C VAL A 35 -3.24 -10.79 19.11
N ARG A 36 -2.52 -9.95 19.86
CA ARG A 36 -1.92 -10.38 21.14
C ARG A 36 -2.94 -10.67 22.23
N THR A 37 -3.97 -9.85 22.37
CA THR A 37 -4.98 -10.01 23.41
C THR A 37 -5.82 -11.26 23.13
N SER A 38 -6.36 -11.37 21.91
CA SER A 38 -7.16 -12.53 21.50
C SER A 38 -6.41 -13.86 21.62
N LEU A 39 -5.14 -13.92 21.22
CA LEU A 39 -4.30 -15.12 21.39
C LEU A 39 -4.00 -15.45 22.86
N LYS A 40 -3.86 -14.45 23.73
CA LYS A 40 -3.70 -14.70 25.18
C LYS A 40 -4.99 -15.18 25.81
N ASP A 41 -6.12 -14.63 25.39
CA ASP A 41 -7.41 -14.97 25.97
C ASP A 41 -7.83 -16.39 25.57
N ILE A 42 -7.60 -16.83 24.33
CA ILE A 42 -7.82 -18.24 23.94
C ILE A 42 -6.87 -19.18 24.69
N GLU A 43 -5.59 -18.81 24.90
CA GLU A 43 -4.66 -19.61 25.71
C GLU A 43 -5.16 -19.77 27.16
N ARG A 44 -5.66 -18.69 27.76
CA ARG A 44 -6.22 -18.70 29.13
C ARG A 44 -7.54 -19.46 29.20
N GLY A 45 -8.39 -19.35 28.17
CA GLY A 45 -9.61 -20.14 28.01
C GLY A 45 -9.31 -21.64 27.98
N LEU A 46 -8.30 -22.05 27.20
CA LEU A 46 -7.84 -23.45 27.14
C LEU A 46 -7.29 -23.97 28.48
N LYS A 47 -6.72 -23.09 29.32
CA LYS A 47 -6.27 -23.43 30.68
C LYS A 47 -7.39 -23.41 31.72
N GLY A 48 -8.61 -22.99 31.36
CA GLY A 48 -9.73 -22.82 32.28
C GLY A 48 -9.61 -21.58 33.19
N GLU A 49 -8.72 -20.63 32.86
CA GLU A 49 -8.53 -19.38 33.61
C GLU A 49 -9.53 -18.28 33.22
N LEU A 50 -10.19 -18.43 32.06
CA LEU A 50 -11.25 -17.58 31.57
C LEU A 50 -12.47 -18.42 31.17
N PRO A 51 -13.70 -17.92 31.38
CA PRO A 51 -14.87 -18.49 30.76
C PRO A 51 -14.73 -18.46 29.23
N TRP A 52 -15.03 -19.58 28.59
CA TRP A 52 -15.05 -19.69 27.14
C TRP A 52 -16.17 -18.84 26.55
N ASN A 53 -15.91 -18.14 25.45
CA ASN A 53 -16.87 -17.24 24.80
C ASN A 53 -16.90 -17.43 23.27
N GLU A 54 -17.87 -16.81 22.61
CA GLU A 54 -18.07 -16.91 21.16
C GLU A 54 -16.87 -16.39 20.35
N GLU A 55 -16.21 -15.32 20.81
CA GLU A 55 -15.01 -14.79 20.15
C GLU A 55 -13.85 -15.80 20.12
N MET A 56 -13.70 -16.60 21.18
CA MET A 56 -12.70 -17.69 21.24
C MET A 56 -13.05 -18.84 20.31
N ASP A 57 -14.34 -19.19 20.19
CA ASP A 57 -14.82 -20.21 19.24
C ASP A 57 -14.52 -19.79 17.79
N GLU A 58 -14.94 -18.59 17.40
CA GLU A 58 -14.71 -18.06 16.04
C GLU A 58 -13.21 -17.95 15.72
N LEU A 59 -12.42 -17.49 16.69
CA LEU A 59 -10.97 -17.42 16.55
C LEU A 59 -10.36 -18.81 16.33
N GLY A 60 -10.75 -19.79 17.15
CA GLY A 60 -10.28 -21.16 17.06
C GLY A 60 -10.64 -21.82 15.73
N GLU A 61 -11.87 -21.65 15.26
CA GLU A 61 -12.34 -22.19 13.98
C GLU A 61 -11.61 -21.56 12.78
N ALA A 62 -11.45 -20.23 12.78
CA ALA A 62 -10.71 -19.54 11.73
C ALA A 62 -9.24 -20.00 11.69
N MET A 63 -8.58 -20.10 12.84
CA MET A 63 -7.20 -20.58 12.91
C MET A 63 -7.07 -22.05 12.47
N ALA A 64 -8.01 -22.92 12.84
CA ALA A 64 -8.01 -24.32 12.43
C ALA A 64 -8.23 -24.49 10.92
N SER A 65 -8.91 -23.54 10.26
CA SER A 65 -9.19 -23.54 8.83
C SER A 65 -8.18 -22.74 7.99
N ASP A 66 -7.03 -22.33 8.56
CA ASP A 66 -6.01 -21.49 7.91
C ASP A 66 -6.58 -20.15 7.39
N ALA A 67 -7.64 -19.65 8.03
CA ALA A 67 -8.30 -18.39 7.72
C ALA A 67 -7.91 -17.29 8.71
N VAL A 68 -7.89 -16.04 8.25
CA VAL A 68 -7.66 -14.89 9.12
C VAL A 68 -8.95 -14.61 9.90
N PRO A 69 -8.92 -14.64 11.26
CA PRO A 69 -10.09 -14.38 12.09
C PRO A 69 -10.73 -13.03 11.79
N GLN A 70 -12.07 -12.98 11.80
CA GLN A 70 -12.81 -11.75 11.47
C GLN A 70 -12.47 -10.59 12.41
N LEU A 71 -12.22 -10.91 13.69
CA LEU A 71 -11.76 -9.95 14.69
C LEU A 71 -10.50 -9.19 14.25
N TRP A 72 -9.54 -9.90 13.63
CA TRP A 72 -8.30 -9.31 13.12
C TRP A 72 -8.55 -8.61 11.78
N SER A 73 -9.28 -9.26 10.87
CA SER A 73 -9.62 -8.73 9.55
C SER A 73 -10.34 -7.38 9.62
N SER A 74 -11.19 -7.17 10.62
CA SER A 74 -11.91 -5.90 10.84
C SER A 74 -11.00 -4.70 11.16
N LYS A 75 -9.83 -4.97 11.77
CA LYS A 75 -8.81 -3.99 12.14
C LYS A 75 -7.65 -3.95 11.13
N ALA A 76 -7.60 -4.92 10.23
CA ALA A 76 -6.54 -5.10 9.26
C ALA A 76 -6.81 -4.36 7.93
N TYR A 77 -5.86 -4.51 7.03
CA TYR A 77 -6.00 -4.19 5.62
C TYR A 77 -6.72 -5.34 4.88
N PRO A 78 -7.49 -5.06 3.81
CA PRO A 78 -8.06 -6.10 2.96
C PRO A 78 -6.98 -7.04 2.42
N SER A 79 -7.17 -8.34 2.57
CA SER A 79 -6.24 -9.38 2.14
C SER A 79 -7.00 -10.65 1.78
N LEU A 80 -6.43 -11.43 0.86
CA LEU A 80 -6.92 -12.75 0.46
C LEU A 80 -5.95 -13.87 0.86
N LEU A 81 -4.92 -13.54 1.65
CA LEU A 81 -3.90 -14.50 2.06
C LEU A 81 -4.45 -15.45 3.13
N PRO A 82 -4.06 -16.73 3.10
CA PRO A 82 -4.29 -17.64 4.22
C PRO A 82 -3.52 -17.18 5.46
N LEU A 83 -3.94 -17.63 6.63
CA LEU A 83 -3.44 -17.16 7.93
C LEU A 83 -1.90 -17.14 8.02
N GLY A 84 -1.24 -18.23 7.63
CA GLY A 84 0.23 -18.29 7.71
C GLY A 84 0.94 -17.24 6.83
N SER A 85 0.42 -17.02 5.62
CA SER A 85 0.95 -16.02 4.69
C SER A 85 0.59 -14.60 5.12
N TRP A 86 -0.63 -14.40 5.62
CA TRP A 86 -1.10 -13.13 6.16
C TRP A 86 -0.27 -12.68 7.36
N PHE A 87 0.05 -13.60 8.28
CA PHE A 87 0.89 -13.27 9.44
C PHE A 87 2.32 -12.90 9.02
N SER A 88 2.88 -13.61 8.04
CA SER A 88 4.19 -13.28 7.47
C SER A 88 4.20 -11.89 6.81
N ASP A 89 3.14 -11.56 6.07
CA ASP A 89 2.91 -10.25 5.46
C ASP A 89 2.76 -9.15 6.53
N LEU A 90 2.00 -9.41 7.61
CA LEU A 90 1.87 -8.49 8.75
C LEU A 90 3.23 -8.16 9.39
N LEU A 91 4.06 -9.19 9.62
CA LEU A 91 5.41 -8.98 10.15
C LEU A 91 6.28 -8.16 9.19
N HIS A 92 6.16 -8.38 7.88
CA HIS A 92 6.89 -7.60 6.89
C HIS A 92 6.46 -6.12 6.89
N ARG A 93 5.15 -5.85 6.95
CA ARG A 93 4.60 -4.49 7.07
C ARG A 93 5.06 -3.78 8.33
N HIS A 94 5.03 -4.48 9.46
CA HIS A 94 5.52 -3.95 10.73
C HIS A 94 7.00 -3.57 10.62
N ARG A 95 7.84 -4.41 9.99
CA ARG A 95 9.27 -4.10 9.78
C ARG A 95 9.45 -2.86 8.89
N ALA A 96 8.72 -2.77 7.78
CA ALA A 96 8.80 -1.62 6.88
C ALA A 96 8.40 -0.31 7.59
N LEU A 97 7.32 -0.34 8.35
CA LEU A 97 6.87 0.81 9.13
C LEU A 97 7.84 1.15 10.26
N HIS A 98 8.35 0.15 10.98
CA HIS A 98 9.35 0.35 12.02
C HIS A 98 10.63 0.98 11.46
N GLN A 99 11.10 0.56 10.28
CA GLN A 99 12.25 1.16 9.61
C GLN A 99 11.99 2.63 9.26
N TRP A 100 10.80 2.96 8.78
CA TRP A 100 10.42 4.36 8.50
C TRP A 100 10.44 5.22 9.77
N VAL A 101 9.90 4.72 10.88
CA VAL A 101 9.91 5.43 12.17
C VAL A 101 11.33 5.53 12.75
N ALA A 102 12.14 4.47 12.63
CA ALA A 102 13.51 4.44 13.14
C ALA A 102 14.45 5.38 12.38
N ALA A 103 14.11 5.74 11.14
CA ALA A 103 14.78 6.77 10.35
C ALA A 103 14.21 8.18 10.60
N ASP A 104 13.68 8.44 11.79
CA ASP A 104 13.06 9.72 12.21
C ASP A 104 11.99 10.22 11.22
N PHE A 105 11.14 9.29 10.75
CA PHE A 105 10.09 9.54 9.76
C PHE A 105 10.58 10.03 8.39
N THR A 106 11.89 9.91 8.09
CA THR A 106 12.44 10.18 6.76
C THR A 106 11.82 9.24 5.75
N LEU A 107 11.27 9.80 4.66
CA LEU A 107 10.62 9.02 3.60
C LEU A 107 11.59 7.95 3.05
N PRO A 108 11.21 6.66 3.01
CA PRO A 108 12.03 5.61 2.42
C PRO A 108 12.38 5.85 0.95
N ALA A 109 13.49 5.28 0.49
CA ALA A 109 13.94 5.40 -0.90
C ALA A 109 12.93 4.84 -1.91
N ALA A 110 12.22 3.78 -1.53
CA ALA A 110 11.02 3.27 -2.20
C ALA A 110 10.03 2.76 -1.14
N VAL A 111 8.79 3.22 -1.22
CA VAL A 111 7.72 2.84 -0.29
C VAL A 111 6.95 1.66 -0.86
N TRP A 112 6.86 0.58 -0.10
CA TRP A 112 5.97 -0.54 -0.44
C TRP A 112 4.52 -0.10 -0.22
N LEU A 113 3.88 0.39 -1.29
CA LEU A 113 2.56 1.01 -1.21
C LEU A 113 1.51 0.03 -0.71
N GLY A 114 1.62 -1.24 -1.11
CA GLY A 114 0.76 -2.31 -0.65
C GLY A 114 0.92 -2.65 0.82
N GLY A 115 2.04 -2.26 1.45
CA GLY A 115 2.30 -2.48 2.87
C GLY A 115 1.55 -1.54 3.82
N LEU A 116 1.01 -0.43 3.31
CA LEU A 116 0.25 0.55 4.09
C LEU A 116 -1.20 0.10 4.34
N PHE A 117 -1.75 0.45 5.49
CA PHE A 117 -3.19 0.37 5.79
C PHE A 117 -3.99 1.38 4.97
N SER A 118 -3.43 2.55 4.66
CA SER A 118 -4.08 3.60 3.86
C SER A 118 -3.16 4.13 2.75
N PRO A 119 -3.00 3.39 1.63
CA PRO A 119 -2.23 3.86 0.48
C PRO A 119 -2.77 5.18 -0.11
N GLN A 120 -4.08 5.45 -0.02
CA GLN A 120 -4.67 6.71 -0.50
C GLN A 120 -4.18 7.93 0.31
N SER A 121 -4.01 7.78 1.63
CA SER A 121 -3.46 8.83 2.48
C SER A 121 -2.03 9.18 2.05
N PHE A 122 -1.23 8.17 1.70
CA PHE A 122 0.12 8.36 1.18
C PHE A 122 0.13 9.08 -0.18
N LEU A 123 -0.70 8.66 -1.11
CA LEU A 123 -0.84 9.32 -2.42
C LEU A 123 -1.29 10.78 -2.29
N THR A 124 -2.20 11.05 -1.35
CA THR A 124 -2.61 12.41 -0.99
C THR A 124 -1.46 13.21 -0.38
N ALA A 125 -0.62 12.60 0.46
CA ALA A 125 0.55 13.25 1.03
C ALA A 125 1.59 13.63 -0.06
N VAL A 126 1.73 12.84 -1.13
CA VAL A 126 2.55 13.20 -2.30
C VAL A 126 2.03 14.48 -2.95
N ILE A 127 0.72 14.58 -3.15
CA ILE A 127 0.06 15.77 -3.72
C ILE A 127 0.26 16.98 -2.79
N GLN A 128 -0.01 16.82 -1.50
CA GLN A 128 0.14 17.88 -0.48
C GLN A 128 1.57 18.41 -0.42
N THR A 129 2.56 17.52 -0.44
CA THR A 129 3.97 17.91 -0.38
C THR A 129 4.36 18.73 -1.61
N SER A 130 3.93 18.32 -2.81
CA SER A 130 4.17 19.10 -4.03
C SER A 130 3.42 20.43 -4.05
N GLY A 131 2.16 20.46 -3.62
CA GLY A 131 1.35 21.68 -3.56
C GLY A 131 1.93 22.72 -2.61
N ARG A 132 2.37 22.30 -1.41
CA ARG A 132 3.07 23.18 -0.46
C ARG A 132 4.40 23.70 -1.02
N LYS A 133 5.15 22.86 -1.73
CA LYS A 133 6.46 23.23 -2.29
C LYS A 133 6.36 24.26 -3.42
N HIS A 134 5.34 24.12 -4.27
CA HIS A 134 5.16 24.96 -5.47
C HIS A 134 4.10 26.07 -5.30
N ASP A 135 3.53 26.20 -4.09
CA ASP A 135 2.41 27.10 -3.79
C ASP A 135 1.23 26.92 -4.76
N LEU A 136 0.89 25.66 -5.03
CA LEU A 136 -0.16 25.26 -5.97
C LEU A 136 -1.40 24.75 -5.21
N PRO A 137 -2.61 25.15 -5.64
CA PRO A 137 -3.86 24.61 -5.10
C PRO A 137 -3.98 23.10 -5.31
N LEU A 138 -4.41 22.38 -4.26
CA LEU A 138 -4.54 20.91 -4.24
C LEU A 138 -5.52 20.38 -5.32
N ASP A 139 -6.58 21.12 -5.62
CA ASP A 139 -7.60 20.78 -6.61
C ASP A 139 -7.09 20.78 -8.05
N LYS A 140 -5.97 21.47 -8.30
CA LYS A 140 -5.34 21.55 -9.63
C LYS A 140 -4.21 20.56 -9.82
N LEU A 141 -3.92 19.73 -8.80
CA LEU A 141 -2.82 18.79 -8.83
C LEU A 141 -3.33 17.37 -9.02
N SER A 142 -2.58 16.60 -9.79
CA SER A 142 -2.80 15.17 -9.96
C SER A 142 -1.49 14.42 -10.03
N ILE A 143 -1.58 13.11 -9.77
CA ILE A 143 -0.41 12.24 -9.73
C ILE A 143 0.02 11.91 -11.15
N HIS A 144 1.26 12.23 -11.45
CA HIS A 144 1.98 11.75 -12.62
C HIS A 144 2.86 10.57 -12.23
N CYS A 145 2.78 9.50 -13.02
CA CYS A 145 3.52 8.27 -12.81
C CYS A 145 4.64 8.15 -13.85
N GLU A 146 5.88 8.05 -13.36
CA GLU A 146 7.04 7.74 -14.18
C GLU A 146 7.54 6.35 -13.80
N VAL A 147 7.21 5.35 -14.61
CA VAL A 147 7.63 3.97 -14.40
C VAL A 147 9.11 3.83 -14.74
N THR A 148 9.90 3.35 -13.78
CA THR A 148 11.36 3.25 -13.94
C THR A 148 11.78 1.91 -14.56
N LYS A 149 13.08 1.75 -14.83
CA LYS A 149 13.69 0.49 -15.28
C LYS A 149 14.37 -0.29 -14.15
N LYS A 150 14.09 0.07 -12.90
CA LYS A 150 14.82 -0.41 -11.73
C LYS A 150 13.88 -1.10 -10.73
N MET A 151 14.44 -2.08 -10.03
CA MET A 151 13.78 -2.76 -8.92
C MET A 151 14.05 -2.01 -7.60
N PRO A 152 13.26 -2.27 -6.53
CA PRO A 152 13.33 -1.50 -5.29
C PRO A 152 14.71 -1.51 -4.63
N ASP A 153 15.42 -2.63 -4.69
CA ASP A 153 16.74 -2.81 -4.06
C ASP A 153 17.83 -1.91 -4.67
N GLU A 154 17.59 -1.36 -5.86
CA GLU A 154 18.51 -0.43 -6.53
C GLU A 154 18.33 1.03 -6.08
N PHE A 155 17.29 1.32 -5.28
CA PHE A 155 17.01 2.66 -4.75
C PHE A 155 17.53 2.80 -3.33
N ILE A 156 18.60 3.60 -3.18
CA ILE A 156 19.24 3.87 -1.88
C ILE A 156 18.84 5.24 -1.34
N LEU A 157 18.54 6.20 -2.23
CA LEU A 157 18.29 7.59 -1.88
C LEU A 157 16.81 7.92 -1.98
N THR A 158 16.32 8.66 -0.98
CA THR A 158 14.99 9.30 -1.02
C THR A 158 14.91 10.28 -2.19
N PRO A 159 13.83 10.25 -2.98
CA PRO A 159 13.66 11.20 -4.07
C PRO A 159 13.54 12.64 -3.53
N ARG A 160 14.15 13.60 -4.24
CA ARG A 160 14.08 15.03 -3.88
C ARG A 160 12.67 15.61 -4.01
N GLU A 161 11.87 15.01 -4.88
CA GLU A 161 10.49 15.41 -5.18
C GLU A 161 9.62 14.19 -5.36
N GLY A 162 8.41 14.27 -4.83
CA GLY A 162 7.44 13.19 -4.92
C GLY A 162 7.83 12.00 -4.04
N ALA A 163 7.52 10.79 -4.50
CA ALA A 163 7.85 9.56 -3.80
C ALA A 163 8.02 8.40 -4.78
N ASN A 164 8.88 7.45 -4.47
CA ASN A 164 8.98 6.21 -5.23
C ASN A 164 8.12 5.14 -4.55
N ILE A 165 7.34 4.40 -5.32
CA ILE A 165 6.52 3.29 -4.83
C ILE A 165 6.95 1.96 -5.46
N CYS A 166 6.78 0.89 -4.70
CA CYS A 166 7.11 -0.46 -5.13
C CYS A 166 6.09 -1.51 -4.64
N GLY A 167 6.28 -2.76 -5.10
CA GLY A 167 5.46 -3.90 -4.73
C GLY A 167 4.06 -3.86 -5.35
N LEU A 168 3.96 -3.37 -6.58
CA LEU A 168 2.75 -3.43 -7.39
C LEU A 168 2.87 -4.59 -8.38
N TYR A 169 1.75 -5.19 -8.72
CA TYR A 169 1.64 -6.25 -9.72
C TYR A 169 0.65 -5.79 -10.79
N MET A 170 0.84 -6.23 -12.03
CA MET A 170 -0.10 -5.94 -13.12
C MET A 170 -0.93 -7.18 -13.42
N GLU A 171 -2.24 -7.02 -13.52
CA GLU A 171 -3.19 -8.04 -13.98
C GLU A 171 -3.72 -7.63 -15.36
N GLY A 172 -3.99 -8.58 -16.26
CA GLY A 172 -4.51 -8.29 -17.60
C GLY A 172 -3.51 -7.60 -18.53
N GLY A 173 -2.22 -7.64 -18.21
CA GLY A 173 -1.15 -7.03 -18.98
C GLY A 173 0.20 -7.24 -18.29
N ARG A 174 1.26 -6.73 -18.90
CA ARG A 174 2.59 -6.62 -18.28
C ARG A 174 3.24 -5.30 -18.63
N TRP A 175 4.14 -4.84 -17.77
CA TRP A 175 5.02 -3.73 -18.13
C TRP A 175 6.26 -4.26 -18.85
N ASP A 176 6.56 -3.71 -20.02
CA ASP A 176 7.77 -4.05 -20.75
C ASP A 176 8.88 -3.02 -20.48
N PHE A 177 10.01 -3.48 -19.93
CA PHE A 177 11.13 -2.62 -19.55
C PHE A 177 11.84 -1.98 -20.76
N ALA A 178 11.86 -2.67 -21.90
CA ALA A 178 12.53 -2.18 -23.10
C ALA A 178 11.68 -1.12 -23.78
N ALA A 179 10.39 -1.41 -24.00
CA ALA A 179 9.44 -0.51 -24.62
C ALA A 179 8.99 0.64 -23.70
N GLY A 180 9.00 0.43 -22.39
CA GLY A 180 8.55 1.42 -21.41
C GLY A 180 7.04 1.69 -21.48
N CYS A 181 6.25 0.65 -21.78
CA CYS A 181 4.79 0.72 -21.88
C CYS A 181 4.14 -0.61 -21.50
N ILE A 182 2.82 -0.61 -21.38
CA ILE A 182 2.01 -1.81 -21.20
C ILE A 182 2.08 -2.68 -22.47
N MET A 183 2.21 -3.98 -22.28
CA MET A 183 2.20 -5.02 -23.31
C MET A 183 1.28 -6.16 -22.90
N ASP A 184 0.93 -7.02 -23.86
CA ASP A 184 0.10 -8.19 -23.62
C ASP A 184 0.75 -9.14 -22.58
N PRO A 185 -0.08 -9.79 -21.74
CA PRO A 185 0.40 -10.69 -20.71
C PRO A 185 1.09 -11.92 -21.32
N LEU A 186 2.02 -12.51 -20.57
CA LEU A 186 2.67 -13.76 -20.97
C LEU A 186 1.89 -14.96 -20.45
N LEU A 187 1.96 -16.08 -21.18
CA LEU A 187 1.30 -17.31 -20.80
C LEU A 187 1.81 -17.77 -19.41
N LYS A 188 0.88 -18.07 -18.49
CA LYS A 188 1.12 -18.48 -17.09
C LYS A 188 1.74 -17.41 -16.18
N ASP A 189 1.89 -16.18 -16.65
CA ASP A 189 2.32 -15.05 -15.81
C ASP A 189 1.11 -14.14 -15.53
N LEU A 190 0.33 -14.50 -14.51
CA LEU A 190 -0.95 -13.85 -14.22
C LEU A 190 -0.80 -12.46 -13.60
N HIS A 191 0.25 -12.28 -12.79
CA HIS A 191 0.48 -11.06 -12.03
C HIS A 191 1.96 -10.65 -12.06
N PRO A 192 2.51 -10.28 -13.23
CA PRO A 192 3.89 -9.80 -13.32
C PRO A 192 4.14 -8.62 -12.37
N PRO A 193 5.28 -8.58 -11.67
CA PRO A 193 5.64 -7.45 -10.83
C PRO A 193 5.93 -6.21 -11.67
N MET A 194 5.52 -5.05 -11.16
CA MET A 194 5.89 -3.76 -11.72
C MET A 194 7.24 -3.31 -11.18
N PRO A 195 8.05 -2.61 -12.01
CA PRO A 195 9.20 -1.89 -11.49
C PRO A 195 8.78 -0.74 -10.58
N VAL A 196 9.76 -0.10 -9.95
CA VAL A 196 9.51 1.09 -9.12
C VAL A 196 8.85 2.17 -9.96
N ILE A 197 7.79 2.78 -9.42
CA ILE A 197 7.10 3.90 -10.05
C ILE A 197 7.45 5.16 -9.25
N CYS A 198 8.01 6.15 -9.94
CA CYS A 198 8.23 7.48 -9.38
C CYS A 198 6.93 8.28 -9.49
N LEU A 199 6.35 8.63 -8.35
CA LEU A 199 5.18 9.50 -8.26
C LEU A 199 5.65 10.94 -8.14
N LYS A 200 5.15 11.79 -9.03
CA LYS A 200 5.29 13.25 -8.94
C LYS A 200 3.89 13.84 -8.97
N SER A 201 3.71 14.99 -8.34
CA SER A 201 2.45 15.74 -8.46
C SER A 201 2.69 16.91 -9.39
N VAL A 202 1.87 16.99 -10.44
CA VAL A 202 1.92 18.00 -11.50
C VAL A 202 0.55 18.64 -11.65
N LEU A 203 0.48 19.78 -12.34
CA LEU A 203 -0.81 20.37 -12.68
C LEU A 203 -1.60 19.43 -13.60
N SER A 204 -2.90 19.28 -13.34
CA SER A 204 -3.77 18.33 -14.05
C SER A 204 -3.87 18.59 -15.56
N ASP A 205 -3.68 19.83 -16.00
CA ASP A 205 -3.63 20.22 -17.41
C ASP A 205 -2.31 19.82 -18.11
N LYS A 206 -1.25 19.55 -17.35
CA LYS A 206 0.07 19.13 -17.83
C LYS A 206 0.29 17.62 -17.79
N VAL A 207 -0.66 16.85 -17.29
CA VAL A 207 -0.59 15.39 -17.35
C VAL A 207 -0.71 14.99 -18.82
N ASP A 208 0.37 14.48 -19.39
CA ASP A 208 0.34 13.96 -20.75
C ASP A 208 -0.48 12.67 -20.78
N VAL A 209 -1.74 12.84 -21.19
CA VAL A 209 -2.69 11.73 -21.34
C VAL A 209 -2.57 11.06 -22.71
N ARG A 210 -1.78 11.63 -23.64
CA ARG A 210 -1.61 11.06 -24.99
C ARG A 210 -0.85 9.74 -24.85
N ASN A 211 -1.36 8.68 -25.49
CA ASN A 211 -0.78 7.33 -25.40
C ASN A 211 -0.64 6.84 -23.94
N SER A 212 -1.61 7.20 -23.10
CA SER A 212 -1.69 6.74 -21.72
C SER A 212 -3.00 5.99 -21.48
N TYR A 213 -2.93 4.98 -20.62
CA TYR A 213 -4.06 4.25 -20.09
C TYR A 213 -4.21 4.62 -18.62
N SER A 214 -5.40 5.08 -18.21
CA SER A 214 -5.73 5.30 -16.80
C SER A 214 -5.94 3.95 -16.13
N CYS A 215 -4.88 3.40 -15.56
CA CYS A 215 -4.86 2.06 -15.00
C CYS A 215 -5.37 2.10 -13.55
N PRO A 216 -6.48 1.42 -13.23
CA PRO A 216 -6.99 1.39 -11.86
C PRO A 216 -6.08 0.56 -10.95
N VAL A 217 -5.88 1.04 -9.73
CA VAL A 217 -5.08 0.40 -8.69
C VAL A 217 -6.02 -0.14 -7.61
N TYR A 218 -5.91 -1.42 -7.30
CA TYR A 218 -6.69 -2.10 -6.26
C TYR A 218 -5.80 -2.70 -5.19
N ARG A 219 -6.31 -2.85 -3.96
CA ARG A 219 -5.55 -3.55 -2.91
C ARG A 219 -5.42 -5.03 -3.20
N THR A 220 -6.49 -5.65 -3.68
CA THR A 220 -6.58 -7.10 -3.89
C THR A 220 -7.25 -7.43 -5.23
N ARG A 221 -7.17 -8.70 -5.62
CA ARG A 221 -7.81 -9.26 -6.81
C ARG A 221 -9.35 -9.18 -6.80
N GLN A 222 -9.98 -8.93 -5.66
CA GLN A 222 -11.44 -8.71 -5.60
C GLN A 222 -11.86 -7.37 -6.22
N ARG A 223 -10.90 -6.45 -6.48
CA ARG A 223 -11.14 -5.12 -7.06
C ARG A 223 -12.22 -4.38 -6.29
N GLY A 224 -13.42 -4.18 -6.83
CA GLY A 224 -14.62 -3.76 -6.09
C GLY A 224 -14.38 -2.66 -5.06
N SER A 225 -14.66 -2.94 -3.79
CA SER A 225 -14.47 -2.04 -2.65
C SER A 225 -13.01 -1.74 -2.29
N THR A 226 -12.04 -2.38 -2.95
CA THR A 226 -10.60 -2.22 -2.70
C THR A 226 -9.91 -1.26 -3.67
N PHE A 227 -10.67 -0.46 -4.42
CA PHE A 227 -10.13 0.59 -5.28
C PHE A 227 -9.31 1.60 -4.47
N VAL A 228 -8.14 2.00 -5.01
CA VAL A 228 -7.19 2.90 -4.37
C VAL A 228 -7.04 4.18 -5.18
N TRP A 229 -6.63 4.08 -6.45
CA TRP A 229 -6.30 5.23 -7.29
C TRP A 229 -6.29 4.85 -8.77
N GLU A 230 -6.12 5.82 -9.67
CA GLU A 230 -5.84 5.57 -11.10
C GLU A 230 -4.47 6.13 -11.50
N PHE A 231 -3.62 5.29 -12.07
CA PHE A 231 -2.29 5.69 -12.53
C PHE A 231 -2.25 5.80 -14.05
N PRO A 232 -1.84 6.97 -14.60
CA PRO A 232 -1.62 7.09 -16.03
C PRO A 232 -0.36 6.30 -16.41
N LEU A 233 -0.55 5.21 -17.15
CA LEU A 233 0.52 4.33 -17.61
C LEU A 233 0.68 4.45 -19.13
N LYS A 234 1.92 4.45 -19.63
CA LYS A 234 2.18 4.55 -21.07
C LYS A 234 1.72 3.30 -21.82
N THR A 235 1.16 3.49 -23.01
CA THR A 235 0.70 2.43 -23.91
C THR A 235 0.92 2.83 -25.37
N ASN A 236 1.29 1.86 -26.22
CA ASN A 236 1.31 2.05 -27.68
C ASN A 236 -0.01 1.61 -28.35
N GLU A 237 -0.87 0.94 -27.59
CA GLU A 237 -2.18 0.47 -28.00
C GLU A 237 -3.28 1.44 -27.54
N PRO A 238 -4.46 1.45 -28.21
CA PRO A 238 -5.60 2.24 -27.78
C PRO A 238 -6.05 1.84 -26.36
N PRO A 239 -6.37 2.80 -25.47
CA PRO A 239 -6.75 2.52 -24.08
C PRO A 239 -7.90 1.50 -23.93
N GLU A 240 -8.81 1.45 -24.90
CA GLU A 240 -9.96 0.54 -24.96
C GLU A 240 -9.52 -0.93 -24.91
N LYS A 241 -8.36 -1.27 -25.50
CA LYS A 241 -7.79 -2.63 -25.43
C LYS A 241 -7.60 -3.05 -23.98
N TRP A 242 -7.00 -2.19 -23.17
CA TRP A 242 -6.69 -2.47 -21.76
C TRP A 242 -7.92 -2.44 -20.87
N ILE A 243 -8.91 -1.60 -21.21
CA ILE A 243 -10.23 -1.63 -20.55
C ILE A 243 -10.89 -2.99 -20.76
N ILE A 244 -10.91 -3.52 -21.99
CA ILE A 244 -11.51 -4.82 -22.31
C ILE A 244 -10.71 -5.97 -21.71
N ALA A 245 -9.38 -5.88 -21.72
CA ALA A 245 -8.51 -6.85 -21.05
C ALA A 245 -8.65 -6.83 -19.52
N GLY A 246 -9.33 -5.82 -18.98
CA GLY A 246 -9.48 -5.61 -17.55
C GLY A 246 -8.14 -5.32 -16.88
N THR A 247 -7.22 -4.64 -17.55
CA THR A 247 -5.87 -4.37 -17.03
C THR A 247 -5.94 -3.54 -15.76
N ALA A 248 -5.22 -3.95 -14.72
CA ALA A 248 -5.23 -3.27 -13.43
C ALA A 248 -3.88 -3.41 -12.72
N LEU A 249 -3.60 -2.50 -11.79
CA LEU A 249 -2.54 -2.67 -10.82
C LEU A 249 -3.10 -3.23 -9.50
N LEU A 250 -2.36 -4.16 -8.91
CA LEU A 250 -2.70 -4.81 -7.65
C LEU A 250 -1.59 -4.54 -6.63
N LEU A 251 -1.97 -4.21 -5.40
CA LEU A 251 -1.02 -4.01 -4.30
C LEU A 251 -0.65 -5.31 -3.57
N GLN A 252 -1.51 -6.32 -3.67
CA GLN A 252 -1.31 -7.66 -3.13
C GLN A 252 -1.99 -8.70 -4.04
N VAL A 253 -1.32 -9.83 -4.24
CA VAL A 253 -1.78 -10.96 -5.08
C VAL A 253 -1.95 -12.22 -4.25
#